data_AF-A0A656JPW5-F1
#
_entry.id   AF-A0A656JPW5-F1
#
_cell.length_a   1.000
_cell.length_b   1.000
_cell.length_c   1.000
_cell.angle_alpha   90.00
_cell.angle_beta   90.00
_cell.angle_gamma   90.00
#
_symmetry.space_group_name_H-M   'P 1'
#
loop_
_entity.id
_entity.type
_entity.pdbx_description
1 polymer ?
#
loop_
_entity_poly.entity_id
_entity_poly.type
_entity_poly.pdbx_seq_one_letter_code
_entity_poly.pdbx_strand_id
1 'polypeptide(L)' 'FEEGLSAAQYQAVAKVSKATATRHLSALLANNCLVRLPGGGRSTRYQINWSAL' A
#
# COMPACT_ATOMS: atom_id res chain seq x y z
N PHE A 1 9.61 -4.56 -3.58
CA PHE A 1 9.97 -3.15 -3.79
C PHE A 1 10.72 -2.68 -2.57
N GLU A 2 12.00 -2.38 -2.71
CA GLU A 2 12.90 -2.03 -1.60
C GLU A 2 12.44 -0.76 -0.86
N GLU A 3 11.90 0.22 -1.60
CA GLU A 3 11.38 1.48 -1.06
C GLU A 3 9.88 1.45 -0.67
N GLY A 4 9.29 0.26 -0.56
CA GLY A 4 7.87 0.07 -0.29
C GLY A 4 6.95 0.17 -1.51
N LEU A 5 5.66 -0.05 -1.26
CA LEU A 5 4.62 -0.23 -2.25
C LEU A 5 3.80 1.05 -2.42
N SER A 6 3.64 1.52 -3.65
CA SER A 6 2.75 2.61 -4.03
C SER A 6 1.43 2.10 -4.61
N ALA A 7 0.43 2.99 -4.67
CA ALA A 7 -0.84 2.67 -5.33
C ALA A 7 -0.67 2.29 -6.82
N ALA A 8 0.28 2.90 -7.53
CA ALA A 8 0.55 2.59 -8.93
C ALA A 8 1.17 1.19 -9.11
N GLN A 9 2.10 0.81 -8.23
CA GLN A 9 2.67 -0.55 -8.23
C GLN A 9 1.61 -1.59 -7.89
N TYR A 10 0.77 -1.34 -6.87
CA TYR A 10 -0.33 -2.24 -6.54
C TYR A 10 -1.31 -2.37 -7.71
N GLN A 11 -1.68 -1.25 -8.33
CA GLN A 11 -2.56 -1.20 -9.50
C GLN A 11 -2.04 -2.12 -10.63
N ALA A 12 -0.75 -2.02 -10.96
CA ALA A 12 -0.13 -2.79 -12.03
C ALA A 12 -0.13 -4.30 -11.73
N VAL A 13 0.19 -4.68 -10.49
CA VAL A 13 0.29 -6.10 -10.09
C VAL A 13 -1.08 -6.73 -9.91
N ALA A 14 -2.00 -6.04 -9.23
CA ALA A 14 -3.36 -6.52 -8.98
C ALA A 14 -4.30 -6.37 -10.18
N LYS A 15 -3.88 -5.67 -11.24
CA LYS A 15 -4.66 -5.41 -12.47
C LYS A 15 -6.02 -4.75 -12.19
N VAL A 16 -6.02 -3.79 -11.27
CA VAL A 16 -7.21 -3.01 -10.90
C VAL A 16 -7.06 -1.55 -11.32
N SER A 17 -8.09 -0.71 -11.13
CA SER A 17 -7.95 0.74 -11.29
C SER A 17 -7.15 1.36 -10.13
N LYS A 18 -6.61 2.57 -10.32
CA LYS A 18 -5.92 3.30 -9.26
C LYS A 18 -6.81 3.54 -8.04
N ALA A 19 -8.08 3.89 -8.27
CA ALA A 19 -9.06 4.11 -7.20
C ALA A 19 -9.29 2.83 -6.39
N THR A 20 -9.44 1.68 -7.07
CA THR A 20 -9.56 0.37 -6.43
C THR A 20 -8.30 0.02 -5.64
N ALA A 21 -7.10 0.27 -6.19
CA ALA A 21 -5.83 0.06 -5.51
C ALA A 21 -5.74 0.87 -4.20
N THR A 22 -6.09 2.16 -4.23
CA THR A 22 -6.10 3.00 -3.03
C THR A 22 -7.09 2.50 -1.96
N ARG A 23 -8.27 2.02 -2.38
CA ARG A 23 -9.25 1.41 -1.46
C ARG A 23 -8.69 0.15 -0.81
N HIS A 24 -8.07 -0.73 -1.60
CA HIS A 24 -7.49 -1.98 -1.10
C HIS A 24 -6.36 -1.70 -0.10
N LEU A 25 -5.44 -0.80 -0.44
CA LEU A 25 -4.34 -0.42 0.45
C LEU A 25 -4.86 0.20 1.76
N SER A 26 -5.95 0.97 1.71
CA SER A 26 -6.58 1.52 2.92
C SER A 26 -7.20 0.44 3.79
N ALA A 27 -7.85 -0.57 3.19
CA ALA A 27 -8.38 -1.71 3.92
C ALA A 27 -7.26 -2.54 4.56
N LEU A 28 -6.18 -2.81 3.83
CA LEU A 28 -5.02 -3.54 4.36
C LEU A 28 -4.31 -2.79 5.49
N LEU A 29 -4.24 -1.46 5.40
CA LEU A 29 -3.75 -0.60 6.49
C LEU A 29 -4.65 -0.69 7.73
N ALA A 30 -5.98 -0.62 7.54
CA ALA A 30 -6.95 -0.71 8.64
C ALA A 30 -6.94 -2.09 9.33
N ASN A 31 -6.66 -3.16 8.58
CA ASN A 31 -6.51 -4.51 9.12
C ASN A 31 -5.11 -4.79 9.68
N ASN A 32 -4.27 -3.75 9.82
CA ASN A 32 -2.91 -3.86 10.35
C ASN A 32 -1.98 -4.79 9.53
N CYS A 33 -2.35 -5.14 8.29
CA CYS A 33 -1.53 -5.95 7.38
C CYS A 33 -0.41 -5.11 6.72
N LEU A 34 -0.64 -3.81 6.58
CA LEU A 34 0.33 -2.85 6.06
C LEU A 34 0.61 -1.75 7.07
N VAL A 35 1.79 -1.17 6.99
CA VAL A 35 2.17 0.09 7.65
C VAL A 35 2.49 1.15 6.60
N ARG A 36 2.20 2.42 6.90
CA ARG A 36 2.64 3.54 6.07
C ARG A 36 4.08 3.89 6.39
N LEU A 37 4.90 4.02 5.35
CA LEU A 37 6.24 4.59 5.48
C LEU A 37 6.19 6.12 5.52
N PRO A 38 7.21 6.77 6.13
CA PRO A 38 7.36 8.21 6.08
C PRO A 38 7.41 8.71 4.62
N GLY A 39 6.48 9.58 4.26
CA GLY A 39 6.26 10.02 2.88
C GLY A 39 4.80 10.40 2.64
N GLY A 40 4.49 11.69 2.70
CA GLY A 40 3.13 12.20 2.46
C GLY A 40 2.76 12.35 0.98
N GLY A 41 1.47 12.48 0.71
CA GLY A 41 0.95 12.90 -0.60
C GLY A 41 1.21 11.92 -1.74
N ARG A 42 1.79 12.41 -2.85
CA ARG A 42 2.03 11.61 -4.07
C ARG A 42 3.08 10.49 -3.87
N SER A 43 3.83 10.54 -2.77
CA SER A 43 4.88 9.59 -2.42
C SER A 43 4.52 8.66 -1.27
N THR A 44 3.23 8.51 -0.94
CA THR A 44 2.83 7.51 0.06
C THR A 44 3.27 6.11 -0.36
N ARG A 45 3.99 5.45 0.55
CA ARG A 45 4.48 4.08 0.41
C ARG A 45 3.95 3.23 1.57
N TYR A 46 3.74 1.95 1.30
CA TYR A 46 3.29 0.97 2.26
C TYR A 46 4.30 -0.18 2.36
N GLN A 47 4.46 -0.76 3.55
CA GLN A 47 5.21 -2.00 3.76
C GLN A 47 4.35 -3.03 4.49
N ILE A 48 4.72 -4.30 4.33
CA ILE A 48 4.07 -5.39 5.07
C ILE A 48 4.36 -5.20 6.56
N ASN A 49 3.31 -5.30 7.37
CA ASN A 49 3.47 -5.34 8.81
C ASN A 49 3.91 -6.74 9.25
N TRP A 50 5.22 -6.97 9.32
CA TRP A 50 5.77 -8.24 9.78
C TRP A 50 5.47 -8.56 11.25
N SER A 51 5.11 -7.56 12.05
CA SER A 51 4.73 -7.75 13.47
C SER A 51 3.29 -8.26 13.64
N ALA A 52 2.48 -8.28 12.57
CA ALA A 52 1.11 -8.78 12.61
C ALA A 52 0.99 -10.27 12.25
N LEU A 53 2.11 -10.94 11.98
CA LEU A 53 2.26 -12.39 11.83
C LEU A 53 2.81 -12.99 13.13
#